data_AF-A0AA35JWR8-F1
#
_entry.id   AF-A0AA35JWR8-F1
#
_cell.length_a   1.000
_cell.length_b   1.000
_cell.length_c   1.000
_cell.angle_alpha   90.00
_cell.angle_beta   90.00
_cell.angle_gamma   90.00
#
_symmetry.space_group_name_H-M   'P 1'
#
loop_
_entity.id
_entity.type
_entity.pdbx_description
1 polymer ?
#
loop_
_entity_poly.entity_id
_entity_poly.type
_entity_poly.pdbx_seq_one_letter_code
_entity_poly.pdbx_strand_id
1 'polypeptide(L)'
;MASLVPLPPFAPASESWDSYLTRFDCYLQANELTRVSVEQKQGLFLQPLWPRSVRDGPSIGCASSSPGTIQEKLCNHYAPKPSKITDCHAFYHRNQAEWKSINNYTTTLQQAAIHCEFRDLDDALMDQIVCGVRDICLQRLILAKPDLTLQKAIEEAMALEAAELSAQEICKASSLYLKDYVHWANCTCKAVW
;
A
#
# COMPACT_ATOMS: atom_id res chain seq x y z
N MET A 1 -20.56 -28.96 -30.94
CA MET A 1 -19.26 -28.67 -30.30
C MET A 1 -19.22 -27.19 -30.03
N ALA A 2 -19.14 -26.76 -28.77
CA ALA A 2 -19.04 -25.34 -28.46
C ALA A 2 -17.69 -24.82 -28.97
N SER A 3 -17.72 -23.77 -29.80
CA SER A 3 -16.50 -23.11 -30.27
C SER A 3 -15.83 -22.45 -29.07
N LEU A 4 -14.57 -22.82 -28.80
CA LEU A 4 -13.77 -22.15 -27.78
C LEU A 4 -13.61 -20.69 -28.18
N VAL A 5 -14.04 -19.78 -27.31
CA VAL A 5 -13.76 -18.36 -27.49
C VAL A 5 -12.26 -18.17 -27.21
N PRO A 6 -11.48 -17.52 -28.10
CA PRO A 6 -10.07 -17.30 -27.85
C PRO A 6 -9.89 -16.30 -26.70
N LEU A 7 -8.99 -16.61 -25.76
CA LEU A 7 -8.61 -15.68 -24.70
C LEU A 7 -7.88 -14.47 -25.30
N PRO A 8 -8.27 -13.22 -24.99
CA PRO A 8 -7.54 -12.05 -25.45
C PRO A 8 -6.08 -12.05 -24.96
N PRO A 9 -5.13 -11.55 -25.78
CA PRO A 9 -3.71 -11.49 -25.43
C PRO A 9 -3.47 -10.59 -24.20
N PHE A 10 -2.35 -10.81 -23.51
CA PHE A 10 -1.93 -9.96 -22.41
C PHE A 10 -1.61 -8.54 -22.89
N ALA A 11 -2.17 -7.54 -22.21
CA ALA A 11 -1.98 -6.13 -22.54
C ALA A 11 -1.35 -5.37 -21.35
N PRO A 12 0.00 -5.26 -21.26
CA PRO A 12 0.68 -4.66 -20.10
C PRO A 12 0.38 -3.18 -19.87
N ALA A 13 -0.16 -2.47 -20.87
CA ALA A 13 -0.59 -1.08 -20.73
C ALA A 13 -1.95 -0.93 -20.02
N SER A 14 -2.75 -2.00 -19.93
CA SER A 14 -4.13 -1.96 -19.43
C SER A 14 -4.43 -2.95 -18.30
N GLU A 15 -3.63 -4.00 -18.12
CA GLU A 15 -3.81 -4.98 -17.04
C GLU A 15 -2.46 -5.40 -16.43
N SER A 16 -2.47 -5.78 -15.15
CA SER A 16 -1.31 -6.41 -14.52
C SER A 16 -1.18 -7.88 -14.93
N TRP A 17 0.02 -8.44 -14.76
CA TRP A 17 0.25 -9.86 -15.00
C TRP A 17 -0.65 -10.75 -14.12
N ASP A 18 -0.86 -10.39 -12.85
CA ASP A 18 -1.75 -11.14 -11.94
C ASP A 18 -3.21 -11.11 -12.37
N SER A 19 -3.69 -9.97 -12.89
CA SER A 19 -5.03 -9.87 -13.47
C SER A 19 -5.15 -10.75 -14.72
N TYR A 20 -4.10 -10.82 -15.54
CA TYR A 20 -4.05 -11.71 -16.70
C TYR A 20 -4.08 -13.19 -16.30
N LEU A 21 -3.30 -13.59 -15.29
CA LEU A 21 -3.30 -14.96 -14.76
C LEU A 21 -4.68 -15.34 -14.21
N THR A 22 -5.30 -14.45 -13.44
CA THR A 22 -6.67 -14.64 -12.93
C THR A 22 -7.67 -14.84 -14.08
N ARG A 23 -7.56 -14.02 -15.13
CA ARG A 23 -8.41 -14.12 -16.33
C ARG A 23 -8.19 -15.43 -17.08
N PHE A 24 -6.95 -15.93 -17.13
CA PHE A 24 -6.61 -17.24 -17.67
C PHE A 24 -7.21 -18.38 -16.84
N ASP A 25 -7.16 -18.30 -15.50
CA ASP A 25 -7.79 -19.31 -14.63
C ASP A 25 -9.31 -19.34 -14.80
N CYS A 26 -9.96 -18.17 -14.87
CA CYS A 26 -11.39 -18.07 -15.17
C CYS A 26 -11.72 -18.68 -16.54
N TYR A 27 -10.85 -18.49 -17.54
CA TYR A 27 -11.01 -19.09 -18.86
C TYR A 27 -10.95 -20.62 -18.81
N LEU A 28 -9.99 -21.18 -18.07
CA LEU A 28 -9.90 -22.63 -17.89
C LEU A 28 -11.15 -23.19 -17.19
N GLN A 29 -11.67 -22.49 -16.18
CA GLN A 29 -12.89 -22.89 -15.47
C GLN A 29 -14.13 -22.85 -16.38
N ALA A 30 -14.34 -21.74 -17.09
CA ALA A 30 -15.52 -21.55 -17.94
C ALA A 30 -15.61 -22.53 -19.12
N ASN A 31 -14.47 -23.08 -19.56
CA ASN A 31 -14.40 -24.04 -20.65
C ASN A 31 -14.16 -25.49 -20.17
N GLU A 32 -14.27 -25.76 -18.86
CA GLU A 32 -14.04 -27.08 -18.24
C GLU A 32 -12.63 -27.66 -18.51
N LEU A 33 -11.66 -26.79 -18.79
CA LEU A 33 -10.27 -27.13 -19.07
C LEU A 33 -9.41 -27.26 -17.80
N THR A 34 -10.03 -27.33 -16.62
CA THR A 34 -9.32 -27.50 -15.35
C THR A 34 -8.66 -28.87 -15.21
N ARG A 35 -9.18 -29.90 -15.92
CA ARG A 35 -8.71 -31.29 -15.86
C ARG A 35 -7.70 -31.67 -16.94
N VAL A 36 -7.39 -30.78 -17.87
CA VAL A 36 -6.42 -31.03 -18.95
C VAL A 36 -4.99 -31.08 -18.39
N SER A 37 -4.08 -31.76 -19.10
CA SER A 37 -2.70 -31.93 -18.65
C SER A 37 -1.98 -30.58 -18.52
N VAL A 38 -0.90 -30.53 -17.74
CA VAL A 38 -0.12 -29.30 -17.55
C VAL A 38 0.41 -28.78 -18.89
N GLU A 39 0.83 -29.67 -19.78
CA GLU A 39 1.32 -29.35 -21.13
C GLU A 39 0.21 -28.74 -22.00
N GLN A 40 -1.03 -29.23 -21.88
CA GLN A 40 -2.17 -28.69 -22.61
C GLN A 40 -2.56 -27.30 -22.11
N LYS A 41 -2.58 -27.08 -20.79
CA LYS A 41 -2.80 -25.75 -20.21
C LYS A 41 -1.76 -24.75 -20.70
N GLN A 42 -0.52 -25.19 -20.87
CA GLN A 42 0.55 -24.34 -21.36
C GLN A 42 0.45 -23.99 -22.83
N GLY A 43 0.10 -24.95 -23.68
CA GLY A 43 -0.20 -24.65 -25.08
C GLY A 43 -1.29 -23.57 -25.20
N LEU A 44 -2.35 -23.70 -24.40
CA LEU A 44 -3.45 -22.72 -24.32
C LEU A 44 -3.00 -21.37 -23.76
N PHE A 45 -2.10 -21.36 -22.77
CA PHE A 45 -1.55 -20.14 -22.18
C PHE A 45 -0.62 -19.38 -23.15
N LEU A 46 0.17 -20.11 -23.94
CA LEU A 46 1.16 -19.53 -24.84
C LEU A 46 0.55 -19.03 -26.15
N GLN A 47 -0.59 -19.59 -26.58
CA GLN A 47 -1.29 -19.20 -27.82
C GLN A 47 -1.55 -17.68 -27.94
N PRO A 48 -2.11 -16.99 -26.92
CA PRO A 48 -2.33 -15.55 -26.97
C PRO A 48 -1.04 -14.72 -26.83
N LEU A 49 0.02 -15.28 -26.25
CA LEU A 49 1.29 -14.58 -25.95
C LEU A 49 2.31 -14.67 -27.11
N TRP A 50 2.13 -15.64 -28.00
CA TRP A 50 3.07 -15.98 -29.08
C TRP A 50 3.33 -14.87 -30.10
N PRO A 51 2.34 -14.06 -30.55
CA PRO A 51 2.61 -13.05 -31.57
C PRO A 51 3.49 -11.87 -31.10
N ARG A 52 3.65 -11.68 -29.77
CA ARG A 52 4.39 -10.53 -29.18
C ARG A 52 5.67 -10.91 -28.42
N SER A 53 5.73 -12.09 -27.79
CA SER A 53 6.91 -12.52 -27.01
C SER A 53 8.17 -12.76 -27.86
N VAL A 54 8.03 -12.98 -29.18
CA VAL A 54 9.15 -13.11 -30.13
C VAL A 54 9.71 -11.75 -30.57
N ARG A 55 8.96 -10.65 -30.39
CA ARG A 55 9.34 -9.33 -30.93
C ARG A 55 10.08 -8.45 -29.92
N ASP A 56 9.68 -8.46 -28.65
CA ASP A 56 10.13 -7.47 -27.65
C ASP A 56 10.64 -8.08 -26.32
N GLY A 57 10.85 -9.40 -26.21
CA GLY A 57 11.22 -10.08 -24.95
C GLY A 57 12.44 -11.02 -25.05
N PRO A 58 13.08 -11.38 -23.92
CA PRO A 58 14.20 -12.32 -23.91
C PRO A 58 13.77 -13.62 -24.55
N SER A 59 14.64 -14.26 -25.33
CA SER A 59 14.34 -15.48 -26.08
C SER A 59 13.84 -16.61 -25.17
N ILE A 60 12.52 -16.66 -24.91
CA ILE A 60 11.86 -17.78 -24.25
C ILE A 60 11.78 -18.87 -25.32
N GLY A 61 12.90 -19.56 -25.53
CA GLY A 61 13.04 -20.62 -26.50
C GLY A 61 12.15 -21.80 -26.15
N CYS A 62 11.24 -22.15 -27.06
CA CYS A 62 10.25 -23.21 -26.90
C CYS A 62 10.80 -24.65 -26.98
N ALA A 63 12.11 -24.90 -26.99
CA ALA A 63 12.62 -26.19 -27.45
C ALA A 63 13.09 -27.17 -26.35
N SER A 64 13.19 -26.78 -25.07
CA SER A 64 13.76 -27.69 -24.05
C SER A 64 13.42 -27.40 -22.59
N SER A 65 12.61 -26.39 -22.29
CA SER A 65 12.30 -26.03 -20.91
C SER A 65 11.06 -26.81 -20.43
N SER A 66 11.16 -27.41 -19.24
CA SER A 66 10.03 -28.08 -18.61
C SER A 66 8.86 -27.11 -18.40
N PRO A 67 7.61 -27.60 -18.35
CA PRO A 67 6.43 -26.80 -18.11
C PRO A 67 6.59 -25.72 -17.02
N GLY A 68 7.01 -26.08 -15.81
CA GLY A 68 7.11 -25.12 -14.70
C GLY A 68 8.02 -23.92 -15.01
N THR A 69 9.03 -24.12 -15.86
CA THR A 69 10.08 -23.14 -16.13
C THR A 69 9.61 -21.96 -17.01
N ILE A 70 8.60 -22.15 -17.87
CA ILE A 70 8.15 -21.08 -18.78
C ILE A 70 7.24 -20.08 -18.06
N GLN A 71 6.28 -20.58 -17.28
CA GLN A 71 5.39 -19.74 -16.48
C GLN A 71 6.19 -18.93 -15.45
N GLU A 72 7.16 -19.55 -14.78
CA GLU A 72 8.05 -18.87 -13.83
C GLU A 72 8.87 -17.75 -14.51
N LYS A 73 9.44 -18.00 -15.69
CA LYS A 73 10.16 -16.99 -16.47
C LYS A 73 9.26 -15.81 -16.88
N LEU A 74 8.03 -16.09 -17.29
CA LEU A 74 7.06 -15.06 -17.67
C LEU A 74 6.61 -14.25 -16.44
N CYS A 75 6.37 -14.89 -15.30
CA CYS A 75 6.12 -14.19 -14.04
C CYS A 75 7.30 -13.29 -13.67
N ASN A 76 8.54 -13.78 -13.72
CA ASN A 76 9.72 -12.97 -13.42
C ASN A 76 9.92 -11.79 -14.38
N HIS A 77 9.44 -11.90 -15.63
CA HIS A 77 9.55 -10.84 -16.62
C HIS A 77 8.45 -9.78 -16.49
N TYR A 78 7.20 -10.19 -16.31
CA TYR A 78 6.04 -9.30 -16.33
C TYR A 78 5.53 -8.89 -14.93
N ALA A 79 5.88 -9.64 -13.90
CA ALA A 79 5.65 -9.33 -12.48
C ALA A 79 6.85 -9.81 -11.65
N PRO A 80 8.04 -9.19 -11.84
CA PRO A 80 9.21 -9.54 -11.04
C PRO A 80 8.86 -9.43 -9.56
N LYS A 81 9.18 -10.45 -8.77
CA LYS A 81 9.01 -10.39 -7.32
C LYS A 81 9.78 -9.16 -6.82
N PRO A 82 9.11 -8.20 -6.15
CA PRO A 82 9.81 -7.04 -5.62
C PRO A 82 10.89 -7.52 -4.67
N SER A 83 12.07 -6.91 -4.76
CA SER A 83 13.19 -7.34 -3.93
C SER A 83 12.89 -6.95 -2.49
N LYS A 84 13.11 -7.88 -1.55
CA LYS A 84 13.03 -7.62 -0.11
C LYS A 84 13.72 -6.29 0.27
N ILE A 85 14.89 -6.05 -0.33
CA ILE A 85 15.70 -4.86 -0.08
C ILE A 85 14.99 -3.59 -0.57
N THR A 86 14.38 -3.63 -1.76
CA THR A 86 13.61 -2.51 -2.32
C THR A 86 12.40 -2.19 -1.46
N ASP A 87 11.67 -3.20 -0.99
CA ASP A 87 10.49 -3.00 -0.15
C ASP A 87 10.89 -2.45 1.23
N CYS A 88 11.93 -3.01 1.86
CA CYS A 88 12.47 -2.49 3.11
C CYS A 88 12.94 -1.04 2.96
N HIS A 89 13.62 -0.72 1.86
CA HIS A 89 14.04 0.65 1.57
C HIS A 89 12.82 1.58 1.44
N ALA A 90 11.80 1.17 0.68
CA ALA A 90 10.57 1.95 0.54
C ALA A 90 9.82 2.11 1.87
N PHE A 91 9.86 1.10 2.74
CA PHE A 91 9.30 1.15 4.09
C PHE A 91 10.02 2.20 4.95
N TYR A 92 11.35 2.11 5.08
CA TYR A 92 12.13 3.03 5.94
C TYR A 92 12.16 4.47 5.42
N HIS A 93 11.83 4.69 4.13
CA HIS A 93 11.69 6.04 3.55
C HIS A 93 10.29 6.65 3.70
N ARG A 94 9.31 5.93 4.27
CA ARG A 94 7.95 6.48 4.46
C ARG A 94 7.86 7.29 5.75
N ASN A 95 7.75 8.60 5.59
CA ASN A 95 7.44 9.51 6.69
C ASN A 95 5.97 9.95 6.66
N GLN A 96 5.43 10.39 7.80
CA GLN A 96 4.09 10.94 7.90
C GLN A 96 3.99 12.23 7.07
N ALA A 97 3.07 12.25 6.10
CA ALA A 97 2.78 13.44 5.30
C ALA A 97 2.00 14.49 6.12
N GLU A 98 2.16 15.78 5.80
CA GLU A 98 1.58 16.92 6.56
C GLU A 98 0.08 16.79 6.84
N TRP A 99 -0.66 16.22 5.88
CA TRP A 99 -2.13 16.15 5.90
C TRP A 99 -2.68 14.76 6.25
N LYS A 100 -1.82 13.82 6.63
CA LYS A 100 -2.23 12.46 6.98
C LYS A 100 -2.28 12.30 8.50
N SER A 101 -3.39 11.76 8.99
CA SER A 101 -3.53 11.37 10.39
C SER A 101 -2.58 10.24 10.77
N ILE A 102 -2.34 10.09 12.08
CA ILE A 102 -1.56 8.97 12.63
C ILE A 102 -2.12 7.63 12.17
N ASN A 103 -3.44 7.43 12.22
CA ASN A 103 -4.07 6.17 11.81
C ASN A 103 -3.82 5.84 10.32
N ASN A 104 -3.87 6.86 9.45
CA ASN A 104 -3.56 6.66 8.04
C ASN A 104 -2.07 6.31 7.86
N TYR A 105 -1.19 7.01 8.58
CA TYR A 105 0.24 6.75 8.54
C TYR A 105 0.58 5.30 8.95
N THR A 106 0.10 4.85 10.11
CA THR A 106 0.35 3.49 10.62
C THR A 106 -0.21 2.41 9.69
N THR A 107 -1.42 2.62 9.15
CA THR A 107 -2.01 1.72 8.14
C THR A 107 -1.12 1.63 6.89
N THR A 108 -0.62 2.76 6.39
CA THR A 108 0.26 2.75 5.21
C THR A 108 1.63 2.12 5.46
N LEU A 109 2.15 2.21 6.69
CA LEU A 109 3.37 1.51 7.09
C LEU A 109 3.16 0.00 7.14
N GLN A 110 2.07 -0.46 7.76
CA GLN A 110 1.72 -1.89 7.81
C GLN A 110 1.58 -2.49 6.41
N GLN A 111 0.95 -1.77 5.47
CA GLN A 111 0.85 -2.17 4.07
C GLN A 111 2.21 -2.26 3.38
N ALA A 112 3.11 -1.29 3.64
CA ALA A 112 4.44 -1.30 3.06
C ALA A 112 5.32 -2.44 3.60
N ALA A 113 5.07 -2.88 4.84
CA ALA A 113 5.84 -3.94 5.48
C ALA A 113 5.53 -5.36 4.96
N ILE A 114 4.40 -5.56 4.25
CA ILE A 114 3.91 -6.89 3.80
C ILE A 114 4.98 -7.69 3.04
N HIS A 115 5.76 -7.03 2.19
CA HIS A 115 6.77 -7.67 1.34
C HIS A 115 8.21 -7.54 1.88
N CYS A 116 8.39 -6.89 3.04
CA CYS A 116 9.71 -6.66 3.63
C CYS A 116 10.31 -7.90 4.31
N GLU A 117 9.50 -8.94 4.60
CA GLU A 117 9.97 -10.16 5.27
C GLU A 117 10.79 -9.85 6.54
N PHE A 118 10.31 -8.91 7.36
CA PHE A 118 10.93 -8.56 8.65
C PHE A 118 10.86 -9.75 9.61
N ARG A 119 11.93 -9.96 10.39
CA ARG A 119 11.96 -11.01 11.42
C ARG A 119 11.03 -10.66 12.57
N ASP A 120 11.08 -9.40 12.99
CA ASP A 120 10.17 -8.80 13.94
C ASP A 120 9.51 -7.60 13.26
N LEU A 121 8.22 -7.75 12.96
CA LEU A 121 7.43 -6.72 12.30
C LEU A 121 7.09 -5.58 13.26
N ASP A 122 6.84 -5.91 14.52
CA ASP A 122 6.41 -4.93 15.52
C ASP A 122 7.56 -3.97 15.86
N ASP A 123 8.77 -4.51 15.99
CA ASP A 123 9.98 -3.70 16.18
C ASP A 123 10.25 -2.79 14.98
N ALA A 124 10.16 -3.32 13.74
CA ALA A 124 10.37 -2.51 12.53
C ALA A 124 9.34 -1.39 12.39
N LEU A 125 8.06 -1.67 12.72
CA LEU A 125 7.00 -0.67 12.75
C LEU A 125 7.23 0.38 13.83
N MET A 126 7.65 -0.03 15.04
CA MET A 126 7.99 0.88 16.13
C MET A 126 9.12 1.82 15.74
N ASP A 127 10.22 1.29 15.21
CA ASP A 127 11.36 2.08 14.74
C ASP A 127 10.92 3.14 13.71
N GLN A 128 10.10 2.73 12.74
CA GLN A 128 9.65 3.63 11.68
C GLN A 128 8.58 4.62 12.14
N ILE A 129 7.74 4.27 13.11
CA ILE A 129 6.83 5.23 13.76
C ILE A 129 7.67 6.29 14.46
N VAL A 130 8.64 5.90 15.29
CA VAL A 130 9.50 6.84 16.01
C VAL A 130 10.28 7.73 15.05
N CYS A 131 10.86 7.18 13.99
CA CYS A 131 11.69 7.95 13.05
C CYS A 131 10.88 8.81 12.07
N GLY A 132 9.68 8.38 11.69
CA GLY A 132 8.93 8.97 10.59
C GLY A 132 7.69 9.78 11.00
N VAL A 133 7.30 9.83 12.28
CA VAL A 133 6.25 10.75 12.75
C VAL A 133 6.71 12.20 12.62
N ARG A 134 5.77 13.08 12.26
CA ARG A 134 6.05 14.52 12.10
C ARG A 134 6.03 15.28 13.42
N ASP A 135 5.18 14.84 14.34
CA ASP A 135 5.00 15.49 15.63
C ASP A 135 6.16 15.13 16.58
N ILE A 136 6.97 16.14 16.91
CA ILE A 136 8.12 15.98 17.81
C ILE A 136 7.69 15.74 19.27
N CYS A 137 6.51 16.21 19.67
CA CYS A 137 5.95 15.94 20.99
C CYS A 137 5.58 14.47 21.11
N LEU A 138 4.93 13.92 20.08
CA LEU A 138 4.65 12.50 19.97
C LEU A 138 5.94 11.67 19.98
N GLN A 139 6.92 12.03 19.16
CA GLN A 139 8.20 11.31 19.09
C GLN A 139 8.87 11.24 20.46
N ARG A 140 8.92 12.37 21.20
CA ARG A 140 9.48 12.43 22.56
C ARG A 140 8.68 11.60 23.55
N LEU A 141 7.35 11.61 23.46
CA LEU A 141 6.48 10.83 24.33
C LEU A 141 6.76 9.33 24.19
N ILE A 142 6.90 8.85 22.95
CA ILE A 142 7.20 7.45 22.65
C ILE A 142 8.60 7.08 23.16
N LEU A 143 9.61 7.90 22.85
CA LEU A 143 11.01 7.67 23.28
C LEU A 143 11.22 7.67 24.79
N ALA A 144 10.33 8.32 25.56
CA ALA A 144 10.42 8.36 27.01
C ALA A 144 9.97 7.05 27.70
N LYS A 145 9.41 6.08 26.95
CA LYS A 145 8.82 4.86 27.51
C LYS A 145 9.73 3.65 27.24
N PRO A 146 10.30 3.02 28.29
CA PRO A 146 11.27 1.93 28.12
C PRO A 146 10.65 0.62 27.62
N ASP A 147 9.41 0.33 28.03
CA ASP A 147 8.71 -0.92 27.68
C ASP A 147 7.37 -0.60 27.00
N LEU A 148 7.44 -0.15 25.74
CA LEU A 148 6.27 0.20 24.94
C LEU A 148 6.04 -0.83 23.83
N THR A 149 4.82 -1.37 23.75
CA THR A 149 4.42 -2.24 22.65
C THR A 149 3.91 -1.41 21.47
N LEU A 150 4.00 -1.96 20.25
CA LEU A 150 3.47 -1.30 19.04
C LEU A 150 2.04 -0.82 19.21
N GLN A 151 1.16 -1.69 19.71
CA GLN A 151 -0.25 -1.37 19.90
C GLN A 151 -0.43 -0.16 20.83
N LYS A 152 0.30 -0.11 21.95
CA LYS A 152 0.24 1.02 22.89
C LYS A 152 0.80 2.30 22.28
N ALA A 153 1.88 2.21 21.50
CA ALA A 153 2.43 3.37 20.81
C ALA A 153 1.42 3.99 19.83
N ILE A 154 0.69 3.16 19.08
CA ILE A 154 -0.36 3.61 18.16
C ILE A 154 -1.51 4.24 18.93
N GLU A 155 -1.98 3.61 20.01
CA GLU A 155 -3.06 4.15 20.85
C GLU A 155 -2.70 5.51 21.45
N GLU A 156 -1.48 5.66 21.95
CA GLU A 156 -0.99 6.92 22.50
C GLU A 156 -0.83 8.00 21.44
N ALA A 157 -0.35 7.64 20.26
CA ALA A 157 -0.23 8.55 19.13
C ALA A 157 -1.60 9.08 18.68
N MET A 158 -2.60 8.21 18.61
CA MET A 158 -3.98 8.58 18.30
C MET A 158 -4.60 9.45 19.41
N ALA A 159 -4.35 9.12 20.68
CA ALA A 159 -4.85 9.89 21.81
C ALA A 159 -4.25 11.31 21.84
N LEU A 160 -2.95 11.45 21.55
CA LEU A 160 -2.29 12.75 21.48
C LEU A 160 -2.83 13.59 20.31
N GLU A 161 -2.98 12.99 19.13
CA GLU A 161 -3.59 13.66 17.97
C GLU A 161 -5.01 14.18 18.29
N ALA A 162 -5.83 13.36 18.96
CA ALA A 162 -7.18 13.76 19.38
C ALA A 162 -7.17 14.88 20.45
N ALA A 163 -6.22 14.83 21.39
CA ALA A 163 -6.05 15.86 22.42
C ALA A 163 -5.61 17.19 21.80
N GLU A 164 -4.70 17.16 20.83
CA GLU A 164 -4.23 18.33 20.08
C GLU A 164 -5.38 19.00 19.32
N LEU A 165 -6.19 18.21 18.61
CA LEU A 165 -7.39 18.71 17.90
C LEU A 165 -8.38 19.36 18.88
N SER A 166 -8.64 18.70 20.00
CA SER A 166 -9.53 19.21 21.05
C SER A 166 -8.99 20.52 21.65
N ALA A 167 -7.69 20.59 21.93
CA ALA A 167 -7.03 21.79 22.45
C ALA A 167 -7.10 22.96 21.46
N GLN A 168 -6.94 22.69 20.15
CA GLN A 168 -7.09 23.69 19.10
C GLN A 168 -8.52 24.24 19.02
N GLU A 169 -9.53 23.39 19.17
CA GLU A 169 -10.94 23.82 19.22
C GLU A 169 -11.22 24.72 20.43
N ILE A 170 -10.73 24.33 21.62
CA ILE A 170 -10.84 25.13 22.85
C ILE A 170 -10.17 26.50 22.66
N CYS A 171 -8.96 26.54 22.11
CA CYS A 171 -8.22 27.77 21.87
C CYS A 171 -8.94 28.68 20.86
N LYS A 172 -9.49 28.13 19.78
CA LYS A 172 -10.28 28.88 18.80
C LYS A 172 -11.54 29.47 19.43
N ALA A 173 -12.27 28.68 20.21
CA ALA A 173 -13.45 29.16 20.94
C ALA A 173 -13.08 30.30 21.90
N SER A 174 -12.02 30.14 22.69
CA SER A 174 -11.52 31.18 23.60
C SER A 174 -11.15 32.47 22.88
N SER A 175 -10.50 32.38 21.71
CA SER A 175 -10.17 33.56 20.89
C SER A 175 -11.40 34.28 20.34
N LEU A 176 -12.46 33.54 19.98
CA LEU A 176 -13.73 34.14 19.54
C LEU A 176 -14.40 34.90 20.69
N TYR A 177 -14.49 34.31 21.88
CA TYR A 177 -15.03 34.98 23.07
C TYR A 177 -14.29 36.28 23.41
N LEU A 178 -12.97 36.29 23.32
CA LEU A 178 -12.16 37.50 23.53
C LEU A 178 -12.45 38.58 22.48
N LYS A 179 -12.62 38.21 21.21
CA LYS A 179 -12.96 39.16 20.15
C LYS A 179 -14.35 39.74 20.34
N ASP A 180 -15.33 38.92 20.69
CA ASP A 180 -16.70 39.35 20.95
C ASP A 180 -16.77 40.28 22.17
N TYR A 181 -16.01 39.97 23.23
CA TYR A 181 -15.90 40.84 24.41
C TYR A 181 -15.26 42.19 24.09
N VAL A 182 -14.16 42.22 23.34
CA VAL A 182 -13.50 43.47 22.92
C VAL A 182 -14.40 44.27 21.98
N HIS A 183 -15.12 43.62 21.06
CA HIS A 183 -16.10 44.27 20.19
C HIS A 183 -17.27 44.85 21.00
N TRP A 184 -17.83 44.10 21.95
CA TRP A 184 -18.88 44.56 22.84
C TRP A 184 -18.44 45.77 23.66
N ALA A 185 -17.27 45.71 24.32
CA ALA A 185 -16.74 46.79 25.13
C ALA A 185 -16.50 48.08 24.32
N ASN A 186 -15.98 47.95 23.09
CA ASN A 186 -15.77 49.09 22.19
C ASN A 186 -17.08 49.72 21.67
N CYS A 187 -18.15 48.92 21.53
CA CYS A 187 -19.46 49.40 21.13
C CYS A 187 -20.22 50.09 22.28
N THR A 188 -20.11 49.58 23.52
CA THR A 188 -20.79 50.17 24.68
C THR A 188 -20.13 51.47 25.15
N CYS A 189 -18.82 51.64 24.99
CA CYS A 189 -18.14 52.90 25.35
C CYS A 189 -18.45 54.06 24.39
N LYS A 190 -18.94 53.81 23.18
CA LYS A 190 -19.34 54.86 22.21
C LYS A 190 -20.79 55.33 22.35
N ALA A 191 -21.58 54.70 23.23
CA ALA A 191 -23.00 55.04 23.43
C ALA A 191 -23.26 55.90 24.68
N VAL A 192 -22.22 56.36 25.38
CA VAL A 192 -22.33 57.10 26.66
C VAL A 192 -21.72 58.52 26.60
N TRP A 193 -21.38 59.03 25.41
CA TRP A 193 -20.97 60.43 25.22
C TRP A 193 -21.69 61.06 24.03
#